data_AF-A0A354J3E0-F1
#
_entry.id   AF-A0A354J3E0-F1
#
_cell.length_a   1.000
_cell.length_b   1.000
_cell.length_c   1.000
_cell.angle_alpha   90.00
_cell.angle_beta   90.00
_cell.angle_gamma   90.00
#
_symmetry.space_group_name_H-M   'P 1'
#
loop_
_entity.id
_entity.type
_entity.pdbx_description
1 polymer ?
#
loop_
_entity_poly.entity_id
_entity_poly.type
_entity_poly.pdbx_seq_one_letter_code
_entity_poly.pdbx_strand_id
1 'polypeptide(L)' 'AIKRYEPNFMCRAMISREEIQRYEATELVDRLFDGSVEKLFATFLSNDYLSKEEISVLREYIENITKQQGKKSLDI' A
#
# COMPACT_ATOMS: atom_id res chain seq x y z
N ALA A 1 -2.73 14.43 -14.16
CA ALA A 1 -3.03 15.11 -15.44
C ALA A 1 -4.50 14.88 -15.82
N ILE A 2 -5.15 15.85 -16.46
CA ILE A 2 -6.56 15.80 -16.88
C ILE A 2 -6.62 16.02 -18.40
N LYS A 3 -7.35 15.17 -19.12
CA LYS A 3 -7.60 15.33 -20.56
C LYS A 3 -9.01 15.85 -20.78
N ARG A 4 -9.10 16.90 -21.58
CA ARG A 4 -10.36 17.50 -22.03
C ARG A 4 -10.74 16.96 -23.41
N TYR A 5 -12.03 16.75 -23.60
CA TYR A 5 -12.65 16.26 -24.83
C TYR A 5 -13.84 17.16 -25.19
N GLU A 6 -14.06 17.32 -26.48
CA GLU A 6 -15.19 18.05 -27.03
C GLU A 6 -16.08 17.11 -27.86
N PRO A 7 -17.35 17.48 -28.13
CA PRO A 7 -18.06 18.67 -27.65
C PRO A 7 -18.45 18.58 -26.16
N ASN A 8 -18.82 19.72 -25.56
CA ASN A 8 -19.35 19.87 -24.20
C ASN A 8 -18.33 19.81 -23.04
N PHE A 9 -17.06 20.16 -23.27
CA PHE A 9 -16.07 20.30 -22.18
C PHE A 9 -15.95 19.05 -21.29
N MET A 10 -15.98 17.84 -21.86
CA MET A 10 -15.87 16.62 -21.05
C MET A 10 -14.45 16.46 -20.53
N CYS A 11 -14.28 16.13 -19.25
CA CYS A 11 -12.97 15.90 -18.65
C CYS A 11 -12.82 14.44 -18.21
N ARG A 12 -11.66 13.85 -18.45
CA ARG A 12 -11.28 12.53 -17.92
C ARG A 12 -9.93 12.62 -17.22
N ALA A 13 -9.81 11.95 -16.09
CA ALA A 13 -8.53 11.70 -15.47
C ALA A 13 -7.63 10.94 -16.45
N MET A 14 -6.41 11.42 -16.66
CA MET A 14 -5.39 10.70 -17.44
C MET A 14 -4.63 9.69 -16.60
N ILE A 15 -4.85 9.71 -15.29
CA ILE A 15 -4.23 8.84 -14.32
C ILE A 15 -5.29 7.91 -13.76
N SER A 16 -4.92 6.64 -13.58
CA SER A 16 -5.82 5.66 -12.97
C SER A 16 -5.98 5.95 -11.48
N ARG A 17 -7.06 5.41 -10.90
CA ARG A 17 -7.25 5.47 -9.44
C ARG A 17 -6.15 4.74 -8.69
N GLU A 18 -5.68 3.62 -9.23
CA GLU A 18 -4.65 2.80 -8.60
C GLU A 18 -3.30 3.53 -8.51
N GLU A 19 -2.92 4.26 -9.56
CA GLU A 19 -1.70 5.08 -9.55
C GLU A 19 -1.79 6.18 -8.49
N ILE A 20 -2.94 6.86 -8.39
CA ILE A 20 -3.16 7.87 -7.34
C ILE A 20 -3.17 7.24 -5.95
N GLN A 21 -3.83 6.11 -5.76
CA GLN A 21 -3.86 5.43 -4.46
C GLN A 21 -2.46 5.04 -3.98
N ARG A 22 -1.61 4.53 -4.88
CA ARG A 22 -0.22 4.20 -4.56
C ARG A 22 0.60 5.43 -4.21
N TYR A 23 0.46 6.50 -5.00
CA TYR A 23 1.13 7.78 -4.73
C TYR A 23 0.72 8.36 -3.38
N GLU A 24 -0.59 8.49 -3.13
CA GLU A 24 -1.11 9.06 -1.88
C GLU A 24 -0.76 8.20 -0.66
N ALA A 25 -0.78 6.88 -0.78
CA ALA A 25 -0.36 6.00 0.32
C ALA A 25 1.11 6.21 0.70
N THR A 26 1.98 6.37 -0.31
CA THR A 26 3.41 6.64 -0.09
C THR A 26 3.60 8.01 0.56
N GLU A 27 2.99 9.05 0.00
CA GLU A 27 3.03 10.41 0.57
C GLU A 27 2.49 10.47 2.00
N LEU A 28 1.46 9.69 2.31
CA LEU A 28 0.90 9.63 3.65
C LEU A 28 1.89 9.00 4.65
N VAL A 29 2.57 7.93 4.26
CA VAL A 29 3.62 7.32 5.09
C VAL A 29 4.78 8.31 5.29
N ASP A 30 5.21 8.98 4.23
CA ASP A 30 6.30 9.94 4.28
C ASP A 30 5.99 11.11 5.24
N ARG A 31 4.79 11.68 5.14
CA ARG A 31 4.41 12.85 5.94
C ARG A 31 4.12 12.54 7.41
N LEU A 32 3.52 11.38 7.70
CA LEU A 32 3.06 11.06 9.05
C LEU A 32 4.04 10.17 9.83
N PHE A 33 4.91 9.44 9.14
CA PHE A 33 5.77 8.42 9.75
C PHE A 33 7.24 8.54 9.32
N ASP A 34 7.66 9.69 8.77
CA ASP A 34 9.01 9.94 8.26
C ASP A 34 9.46 8.90 7.23
N GLY A 35 8.52 8.41 6.41
CA GLY A 35 8.76 7.36 5.41
C GLY A 35 8.93 5.96 5.99
N SER A 36 8.78 5.79 7.30
CA SER A 36 8.92 4.49 7.96
C SER A 36 7.60 3.73 7.97
N VAL A 37 7.49 2.76 7.07
CA VAL A 37 6.41 1.76 7.09
C VAL A 37 6.43 0.95 8.40
N GLU A 38 7.60 0.74 9.00
CA GLU A 38 7.74 0.06 10.29
C GLU A 38 7.06 0.83 11.42
N LYS A 39 7.25 2.16 11.49
CA LYS A 39 6.57 3.03 12.48
C LYS A 39 5.05 3.04 12.30
N LEU A 40 4.58 3.04 11.04
CA LEU A 40 3.16 2.91 10.72
C LEU A 40 2.57 1.64 11.36
N PHE A 41 3.17 0.47 11.06
CA PHE A 41 2.69 -0.79 11.61
C PHE A 41 2.85 -0.90 13.12
N ALA A 42 3.95 -0.40 13.70
CA ALA A 42 4.16 -0.39 15.14
C ALA A 42 3.03 0.36 15.86
N THR A 43 2.59 1.50 15.31
CA THR A 43 1.48 2.31 15.86
C THR A 43 0.14 1.57 15.79
N PHE A 44 -0.15 0.87 14.68
CA PHE A 44 -1.38 0.09 14.55
C PHE A 44 -1.40 -1.12 15.50
N LEU A 45 -0.26 -1.78 15.68
CA LEU A 45 -0.12 -2.96 16.53
C LEU A 45 -0.11 -2.61 18.02
N SER A 46 0.30 -1.39 18.41
CA SER A 46 0.38 -0.98 19.83
C SER A 46 -0.93 -0.47 20.41
N ASN A 47 -1.87 -0.04 19.57
CA ASN A 47 -3.06 0.71 20.01
C ASN A 47 -4.36 -0.11 19.92
N ASP A 48 -4.28 -1.45 19.89
CA ASP A 48 -5.42 -2.37 19.78
C ASP A 48 -6.38 -2.06 18.59
N TYR A 49 -5.88 -1.39 17.54
CA TYR A 49 -6.68 -1.07 16.35
C TYR A 49 -7.02 -2.29 15.50
N LEU A 50 -6.32 -3.41 15.71
CA LEU A 50 -6.51 -4.65 14.98
C LEU A 50 -7.03 -5.73 15.91
N SER A 51 -8.07 -6.41 15.46
CA SER A 51 -8.56 -7.64 16.06
C SER A 51 -7.55 -8.78 15.96
N LYS A 52 -7.75 -9.83 16.75
CA LYS A 52 -6.89 -11.03 16.71
C LYS A 52 -6.91 -11.69 15.34
N GLU A 53 -8.07 -11.67 14.68
CA GLU A 53 -8.30 -12.20 13.35
C GLU A 53 -7.50 -11.41 12.30
N GLU A 54 -7.55 -10.08 12.35
CA GLU A 54 -6.76 -9.22 11.45
C GLU A 54 -5.25 -9.41 11.64
N ILE A 55 -4.78 -9.54 12.89
CA ILE A 55 -3.38 -9.84 13.18
C ILE A 55 -2.98 -11.21 12.60
N SER A 56 -3.85 -12.22 12.70
CA SER A 56 -3.60 -13.55 12.15
C SER A 56 -3.43 -13.51 10.63
N VAL A 57 -4.33 -12.80 9.94
CA VAL A 57 -4.26 -12.61 8.48
C VAL A 57 -2.98 -11.88 8.08
N LEU A 58 -2.59 -10.83 8.81
CA LEU A 58 -1.36 -10.10 8.53
C LEU A 58 -0.11 -10.98 8.69
N ARG A 59 -0.07 -11.84 9.73
CA ARG A 59 1.01 -12.83 9.90
C ARG A 59 1.09 -13.79 8.73
N GLU A 60 -0.05 -14.32 8.26
CA GLU A 60 -0.09 -15.22 7.12
C GLU A 60 0.48 -14.57 5.85
N TYR A 61 0.13 -13.30 5.58
CA TYR A 61 0.71 -12.57 4.45
C TYR A 61 2.22 -12.42 4.55
N ILE A 62 2.74 -12.04 5.72
CA ILE A 62 4.19 -11.89 5.95
C ILE A 62 4.91 -13.22 5.76
N GLU A 63 4.38 -14.31 6.31
CA GLU A 63 4.94 -15.64 6.15
C GLU A 63 4.97 -16.08 4.68
N ASN A 64 3.88 -15.86 3.95
CA ASN A 64 3.77 -16.25 2.55
C ASN A 64 4.78 -15.49 1.68
N ILE A 65 4.99 -14.19 1.93
CA ILE A 65 6.00 -13.39 1.25
C ILE A 65 7.41 -13.88 1.59
N THR A 66 7.68 -14.18 2.86
CA THR A 66 9.01 -14.64 3.32
C THR A 66 9.36 -16.01 2.73
N LYS A 67 8.38 -16.93 2.64
CA LYS A 67 8.54 -18.24 1.99
C LYS A 67 8.83 -18.11 0.49
N GLN A 68 8.22 -17.13 -0.19
CA GLN A 68 8.49 -16.86 -1.61
C GLN A 68 9.90 -16.28 -1.85
N GLN A 69 10.42 -15.47 -0.92
CA GLN A 69 11.79 -14.94 -0.98
C GLN A 69 12.85 -16.04 -0.82
N GLY A 70 12.61 -17.04 0.06
CA GLY A 70 13.51 -18.18 0.24
C GLY A 70 13.55 -19.16 -0.94
N LYS A 71 12.49 -19.25 -1.75
CA LYS A 71 12.43 -20.14 -2.92
C LYS A 71 13.17 -19.60 -4.14
N LYS A 72 13.27 -18.27 -4.27
CA LYS A 72 13.93 -17.59 -5.40
C LYS A 72 15.46 -17.74 -5.41
N SER A 73 16.06 -18.24 -4.32
CA SER A 73 17.51 -18.46 -4.20
C SER A 73 17.98 -19.88 -4.55
N LEU A 74 17.07 -20.84 -4.75
CA LEU A 74 17.42 -22.24 -5.09
C LEU A 74 17.32 -22.57 -6.58
N ASP A 75 16.92 -21.61 -7.41
CA ASP A 75 16.88 -21.74 -8.87
C ASP A 75 18.10 -21.02 -9.49
N ILE A 76 19.32 -21.49 -9.19
CA ILE A 76 20.55 -21.24 -9.97
C ILE A 76 21.31 -22.54 -10.13
#